data_AF-A0A2S6BUD0-F1
#
_entry.id   AF-A0A2S6BUD0-F1
#
_cell.length_a   1.000
_cell.length_b   1.000
_cell.length_c   1.000
_cell.angle_alpha   90.00
_cell.angle_beta   90.00
_cell.angle_gamma   90.00
#
_symmetry.space_group_name_H-M   'P 1'
#
loop_
_entity.id
_entity.type
_entity.pdbx_description
1 polymer ?
#
loop_
_entity_poly.entity_id
_entity_poly.type
_entity_poly.pdbx_seq_one_letter_code
_entity_poly.pdbx_strand_id
1 'polypeptide(L)'
;MMYYASWFTANSRPFKQQIIVGFTEIVTVATTYIAQQQHAQPVPAGADAKRVYDAYSAFAAKHSDLVNILAQKAGLFSTVPFIGQPIAAVLRQDQNAIDTLTFGTIDLVPSRRDEISNLGDALTKAIDTAINKHEGVQTDGSLTRRSVEARVAKIMVA
;
A
#
# COMPACT_ATOMS: atom_id res chain seq x y z
N MET A 1 -17.34 -5.46 41.62
CA MET A 1 -17.33 -6.34 40.44
C MET A 1 -18.30 -5.76 39.42
N MET A 2 -17.80 -5.08 38.38
CA MET A 2 -18.62 -4.53 37.31
C MET A 2 -17.81 -4.65 36.01
N TYR A 3 -18.13 -5.69 35.24
CA TYR A 3 -17.70 -5.85 33.85
C TYR A 3 -18.73 -5.13 32.98
N TYR A 4 -18.41 -3.92 32.51
CA TYR A 4 -19.17 -3.30 31.44
C TYR A 4 -18.24 -2.69 30.38
N ALA A 5 -18.60 -2.97 29.12
CA ALA A 5 -18.16 -2.33 27.89
C ALA A 5 -16.83 -2.78 27.24
N SER A 6 -16.73 -4.08 26.89
CA SER A 6 -15.74 -4.62 25.94
C SER A 6 -16.17 -4.55 24.46
N TRP A 7 -17.30 -3.92 24.12
CA TRP A 7 -17.84 -3.92 22.75
C TRP A 7 -17.83 -2.53 22.07
N PHE A 8 -17.58 -1.44 22.82
CA PHE A 8 -17.42 -0.11 22.23
C PHE A 8 -16.01 0.19 21.74
N THR A 9 -14.99 -0.55 22.19
CA THR A 9 -13.58 -0.34 21.78
C THR A 9 -13.21 -1.03 20.46
N ALA A 10 -14.05 -1.95 19.97
CA ALA A 10 -13.80 -2.65 18.70
C ALA A 10 -14.10 -1.76 17.48
N ASN A 11 -15.09 -0.85 17.58
CA ASN A 11 -15.57 -0.07 16.43
C ASN A 11 -15.12 1.40 16.42
N SER A 12 -14.33 1.83 17.40
CA SER A 12 -13.78 3.20 17.49
C SER A 12 -12.26 3.21 17.44
N ARG A 13 -11.63 2.25 16.75
CA ARG A 13 -10.21 2.36 16.45
C ARG A 13 -10.04 3.61 15.59
N PRO A 14 -9.21 4.59 16.00
CA PRO A 14 -8.99 5.79 15.21
C PRO A 14 -8.56 5.34 13.81
N PHE A 15 -9.14 5.92 12.76
CA PHE A 15 -9.00 5.47 11.36
C PHE A 15 -7.54 5.15 10.96
N LYS A 16 -6.57 5.91 11.48
CA LYS A 16 -5.12 5.67 11.37
C LYS A 16 -4.69 4.24 11.74
N GLN A 17 -5.28 3.70 12.79
CA GLN A 17 -4.96 2.39 13.37
C GLN A 17 -5.62 1.27 12.58
N GLN A 18 -6.74 1.52 11.90
CA GLN A 18 -7.34 0.55 10.98
C GLN A 18 -6.48 0.36 9.73
N ILE A 19 -5.92 1.45 9.17
CA ILE A 19 -5.01 1.36 8.02
C ILE A 19 -3.75 0.60 8.38
N ILE A 20 -3.08 1.00 9.47
CA ILE A 20 -1.84 0.32 9.90
C ILE A 20 -2.10 -1.16 10.17
N VAL A 21 -3.15 -1.50 10.93
CA VAL A 21 -3.49 -2.90 11.22
C VAL A 21 -3.83 -3.66 9.93
N GLY A 22 -4.63 -3.09 9.04
CA GLY A 22 -4.99 -3.75 7.78
C GLY A 22 -3.78 -4.06 6.90
N PHE A 23 -2.84 -3.11 6.75
CA PHE A 23 -1.61 -3.38 6.00
C PHE A 23 -0.68 -4.36 6.73
N THR A 24 -0.60 -4.31 8.07
CA THR A 24 0.13 -5.34 8.83
C THR A 24 -0.48 -6.74 8.63
N GLU A 25 -1.81 -6.86 8.57
CA GLU A 25 -2.49 -8.12 8.27
C GLU A 25 -2.18 -8.61 6.85
N ILE A 26 -2.20 -7.71 5.85
CA ILE A 26 -1.82 -8.05 4.47
C ILE A 26 -0.38 -8.58 4.42
N VAL A 27 0.57 -7.87 5.03
CA VAL A 27 1.98 -8.30 5.14
C VAL A 27 2.09 -9.68 5.80
N THR A 28 1.33 -9.91 6.87
CA THR A 28 1.34 -11.19 7.61
C THR A 28 0.84 -12.34 6.73
N VAL A 29 -0.26 -12.13 6.01
CA VAL A 29 -0.84 -13.13 5.11
C VAL A 29 0.11 -13.41 3.94
N ALA A 30 0.66 -12.37 3.31
CA ALA A 30 1.63 -12.52 2.23
C ALA A 30 2.87 -13.30 2.68
N THR A 31 3.45 -12.96 3.84
CA THR A 31 4.61 -13.66 4.41
C THR A 31 4.30 -15.13 4.71
N THR A 32 3.09 -15.41 5.18
CA THR A 32 2.64 -16.79 5.44
C THR A 32 2.55 -17.60 4.14
N TYR A 33 1.97 -17.03 3.08
CA TYR A 33 1.91 -17.68 1.77
C TYR A 33 3.30 -17.90 1.16
N ILE A 34 4.19 -16.91 1.27
CA ILE A 34 5.58 -17.02 0.84
C ILE A 34 6.24 -18.22 1.53
N ALA A 35 6.12 -18.33 2.86
CA ALA A 35 6.70 -19.42 3.63
C ALA A 35 6.16 -20.80 3.21
N GLN A 36 4.86 -20.89 2.90
CA GLN A 36 4.22 -22.14 2.43
C GLN A 36 4.70 -22.57 1.04
N GLN A 37 5.26 -21.65 0.24
CA GLN A 37 5.68 -21.91 -1.14
C GLN A 37 7.20 -22.07 -1.31
N GLN A 38 8.01 -21.99 -0.25
CA GLN A 38 9.48 -22.01 -0.31
C GLN A 38 10.11 -23.24 -0.99
N HIS A 39 9.33 -24.29 -1.26
CA HIS A 39 9.79 -25.52 -1.92
C HIS A 39 8.85 -26.01 -3.04
N ALA A 40 7.95 -25.15 -3.51
CA ALA A 40 7.07 -25.50 -4.61
C ALA A 40 7.89 -25.78 -5.87
N GLN A 41 7.59 -26.88 -6.57
CA GLN A 41 8.21 -27.17 -7.85
C GLN A 41 7.65 -26.22 -8.93
N PRO A 42 8.47 -25.79 -9.90
CA PRO A 42 7.99 -24.96 -10.99
C PRO A 42 6.82 -25.61 -11.73
N VAL A 43 5.78 -24.83 -11.99
CA VAL A 43 4.60 -25.25 -12.73
C VAL A 43 4.92 -25.24 -14.22
N PRO A 44 4.79 -26.39 -14.93
CA PRO A 44 5.00 -26.45 -16.36
C PRO A 44 4.07 -25.50 -17.12
N ALA A 45 4.52 -25.05 -18.30
CA ALA A 45 3.70 -24.24 -19.18
C ALA A 45 2.38 -24.96 -19.51
N GLY A 46 1.26 -24.23 -19.42
CA GLY A 46 -0.06 -24.81 -19.65
C GLY A 46 -1.16 -24.10 -18.87
N ALA A 47 -2.28 -24.80 -18.70
CA ALA A 47 -3.46 -24.27 -18.02
C ALA A 47 -3.19 -23.88 -16.56
N ASP A 48 -2.39 -24.67 -15.84
CA ASP A 48 -2.08 -24.40 -14.43
C ASP A 48 -1.15 -23.18 -14.26
N ALA A 49 -0.13 -23.04 -15.11
CA ALA A 49 0.69 -21.83 -15.19
C ALA A 49 -0.17 -20.59 -15.46
N LYS A 50 -1.16 -20.69 -16.36
CA LYS A 50 -2.10 -19.59 -16.63
C LYS A 50 -2.96 -19.25 -15.40
N ARG A 51 -3.45 -20.25 -14.66
CA ARG A 51 -4.25 -20.01 -13.45
C ARG A 51 -3.46 -19.26 -12.37
N VAL A 52 -2.20 -19.63 -12.17
CA VAL A 52 -1.32 -18.92 -11.22
C VAL A 52 -1.07 -17.50 -11.68
N TYR A 53 -0.78 -17.29 -12.96
CA TYR A 53 -0.66 -15.96 -13.55
C TYR A 53 -1.93 -15.11 -13.38
N ASP A 54 -3.11 -15.65 -13.70
CA ASP A 54 -4.39 -14.93 -13.59
C ASP A 54 -4.67 -14.53 -12.13
N ALA A 55 -4.34 -15.41 -11.17
CA ALA A 55 -4.47 -15.13 -9.74
C ALA A 55 -3.53 -14.00 -9.30
N TYR A 56 -2.27 -14.04 -9.70
CA TYR A 56 -1.32 -12.97 -9.41
C TYR A 56 -1.72 -11.64 -10.08
N SER A 57 -2.22 -11.67 -11.32
CA SER A 57 -2.72 -10.49 -12.02
C SER A 57 -3.91 -9.85 -11.31
N ALA A 58 -4.89 -10.66 -10.88
CA ALA A 58 -6.05 -10.17 -10.13
C ALA A 58 -5.63 -9.57 -8.78
N PHE A 59 -4.69 -10.23 -8.09
CA PHE A 59 -4.08 -9.71 -6.87
C PHE A 59 -3.41 -8.35 -7.12
N ALA A 60 -2.52 -8.26 -8.11
CA ALA A 60 -1.76 -7.05 -8.41
C ALA A 60 -2.68 -5.87 -8.77
N ALA A 61 -3.76 -6.13 -9.50
CA ALA A 61 -4.76 -5.12 -9.82
C ALA A 61 -5.48 -4.60 -8.56
N LYS A 62 -5.93 -5.50 -7.67
CA LYS A 62 -6.63 -5.10 -6.44
C LYS A 62 -5.74 -4.40 -5.43
N HIS A 63 -4.49 -4.84 -5.32
CA HIS A 63 -3.52 -4.19 -4.45
C HIS A 63 -3.14 -2.80 -4.99
N SER A 64 -2.99 -2.66 -6.32
CA SER A 64 -2.80 -1.37 -6.98
C SER A 64 -3.98 -0.42 -6.70
N ASP A 65 -5.22 -0.87 -6.84
CA ASP A 65 -6.42 -0.08 -6.52
C ASP A 65 -6.38 0.43 -5.07
N LEU A 66 -6.06 -0.45 -4.12
CA LEU A 66 -5.97 -0.13 -2.70
C LEU A 66 -4.92 0.97 -2.41
N VAL A 67 -3.69 0.79 -2.90
CA VAL A 67 -2.60 1.74 -2.61
C VAL A 67 -2.79 3.06 -3.36
N ASN A 68 -3.42 3.05 -4.54
CA ASN A 68 -3.82 4.27 -5.25
C ASN A 68 -4.89 5.05 -4.48
N ILE A 69 -5.90 4.35 -3.92
CA ILE A 69 -6.91 4.98 -3.05
C ILE A 69 -6.23 5.59 -1.81
N LEU A 70 -5.31 4.86 -1.19
CA LEU A 70 -4.57 5.36 -0.03
C LEU A 70 -3.74 6.60 -0.39
N ALA A 71 -3.02 6.59 -1.52
CA ALA A 71 -2.25 7.73 -2.02
C ALA A 71 -3.13 8.97 -2.24
N GLN A 72 -4.33 8.80 -2.82
CA GLN A 72 -5.29 9.90 -3.01
C GLN A 72 -5.79 10.46 -1.67
N LYS A 73 -5.95 9.60 -0.65
CA LYS A 73 -6.36 10.00 0.70
C LYS A 73 -5.23 10.62 1.53
N ALA A 74 -3.98 10.58 1.07
CA ALA A 74 -2.84 11.19 1.78
C ALA A 74 -3.08 12.67 2.13
N GLY A 75 -3.70 13.43 1.22
CA GLY A 75 -4.03 14.84 1.44
C GLY A 75 -5.10 15.10 2.50
N LEU A 76 -5.90 14.09 2.88
CA LEU A 76 -6.82 14.18 4.02
C LEU A 76 -6.09 14.03 5.36
N PHE A 77 -4.87 13.50 5.36
CA PHE A 77 -4.05 13.35 6.55
C PHE A 77 -3.13 14.54 6.82
N SER A 78 -3.02 15.53 5.92
CA SER A 78 -2.24 16.76 6.18
C SER A 78 -2.85 17.63 7.28
N THR A 79 -4.13 17.46 7.59
CA THR A 79 -4.80 18.16 8.69
C THR A 79 -4.53 17.52 10.07
N VAL A 80 -3.91 16.34 10.12
CA VAL A 80 -3.60 15.64 11.38
C VAL A 80 -2.10 15.38 11.46
N PRO A 81 -1.35 16.10 12.31
CA PRO A 81 0.09 16.00 12.35
C PRO A 81 0.56 14.60 12.76
N PHE A 82 1.71 14.18 12.22
CA PHE A 82 2.42 12.94 12.55
C PHE A 82 1.79 11.59 12.11
N ILE A 83 0.76 11.58 11.24
CA ILE A 83 0.15 10.33 10.73
C ILE A 83 0.89 9.72 9.53
N GLY A 84 1.56 10.54 8.72
CA GLY A 84 2.19 10.08 7.47
C GLY A 84 3.28 9.02 7.64
N GLN A 85 4.20 9.21 8.59
CA GLN A 85 5.35 8.30 8.76
C GLN A 85 4.98 6.88 9.17
N PRO A 86 4.09 6.65 10.15
CA PRO A 86 3.63 5.30 10.47
C PRO A 86 3.00 4.57 9.28
N ILE A 87 2.26 5.28 8.42
CA ILE A 87 1.67 4.70 7.21
C ILE A 87 2.76 4.39 6.18
N ALA A 88 3.70 5.31 5.94
CA ALA A 88 4.83 5.06 5.05
C ALA A 88 5.68 3.86 5.53
N ALA A 89 5.89 3.71 6.84
CA ALA A 89 6.64 2.60 7.41
C ALA A 89 5.97 1.24 7.13
N VAL A 90 4.65 1.12 7.29
CA VAL A 90 3.95 -0.14 7.00
C VAL A 90 3.88 -0.40 5.49
N LEU A 91 3.76 0.63 4.65
CA LEU A 91 3.79 0.47 3.19
C LEU A 91 5.15 -0.03 2.68
N ARG A 92 6.26 0.33 3.32
CA ARG A 92 7.58 -0.26 3.00
C ARG A 92 7.66 -1.74 3.38
N GLN A 93 7.02 -2.16 4.47
CA GLN A 93 6.94 -3.58 4.83
C GLN A 93 6.09 -4.35 3.81
N ASP A 94 4.98 -3.74 3.38
CA ASP A 94 4.11 -4.25 2.33
C ASP A 94 4.86 -4.41 1.00
N GLN A 95 5.59 -3.39 0.55
CA GLN A 95 6.45 -3.45 -0.64
C GLN A 95 7.41 -4.64 -0.60
N ASN A 96 8.15 -4.83 0.50
CA ASN A 96 9.09 -5.95 0.62
C ASN A 96 8.40 -7.32 0.52
N ALA A 97 7.20 -7.46 1.10
CA ALA A 97 6.42 -8.68 0.99
C ALA A 97 5.93 -8.92 -0.44
N ILE A 98 5.48 -7.87 -1.13
CA ILE A 98 5.03 -7.94 -2.54
C ILE A 98 6.18 -8.26 -3.49
N ASP A 99 7.35 -7.67 -3.32
CA ASP A 99 8.53 -7.96 -4.14
C ASP A 99 8.92 -9.44 -3.97
N THR A 100 8.92 -9.94 -2.74
CA THR A 100 9.19 -11.36 -2.44
C THR A 100 8.15 -12.28 -3.08
N LEU A 101 6.86 -11.93 -3.00
CA LEU A 101 5.78 -12.68 -3.63
C LEU A 101 5.93 -12.69 -5.16
N THR A 102 6.33 -11.57 -5.75
CA THR A 102 6.54 -11.41 -7.19
C THR A 102 7.65 -12.34 -7.67
N PHE A 103 8.82 -12.30 -7.02
CA PHE A 103 9.93 -13.19 -7.37
C PHE A 103 9.59 -14.66 -7.15
N GLY A 104 8.91 -15.01 -6.04
CA GLY A 104 8.43 -16.36 -5.81
C GLY A 104 7.46 -16.85 -6.89
N THR A 105 6.59 -15.98 -7.39
CA THR A 105 5.66 -16.30 -8.48
C THR A 105 6.39 -16.46 -9.82
N ILE A 106 7.43 -15.66 -10.08
CA ILE A 106 8.31 -15.81 -11.25
C ILE A 106 9.00 -17.18 -11.24
N ASP A 107 9.51 -17.61 -10.09
CA ASP A 107 10.18 -18.90 -9.95
C ASP A 107 9.19 -20.07 -10.06
N LEU A 108 7.96 -19.88 -9.57
CA LEU A 108 6.89 -20.87 -9.68
C LEU A 108 6.38 -21.02 -11.11
N VAL A 109 6.34 -19.94 -11.90
CA VAL A 109 5.83 -19.97 -13.29
C VAL A 109 6.82 -19.30 -14.25
N PRO A 110 7.99 -19.92 -14.53
CA PRO A 110 9.02 -19.29 -15.36
C PRO A 110 8.56 -18.96 -16.77
N SER A 111 7.58 -19.71 -17.30
CA SER A 111 6.98 -19.49 -18.62
C SER A 111 6.24 -18.15 -18.76
N ARG A 112 5.92 -17.48 -17.65
CA ARG A 112 5.19 -16.19 -17.59
C ARG A 112 6.02 -15.08 -16.96
N ARG A 113 7.34 -15.29 -16.80
CA ARG A 113 8.25 -14.39 -16.06
C ARG A 113 8.05 -12.92 -16.41
N ASP A 114 8.11 -12.57 -17.69
CA ASP A 114 8.08 -11.17 -18.12
C ASP A 114 6.72 -10.52 -17.82
N GLU A 115 5.62 -11.26 -17.98
CA GLU A 115 4.28 -10.77 -17.66
C GLU A 115 4.11 -10.52 -16.16
N ILE A 116 4.63 -11.43 -15.32
CA ILE A 116 4.60 -11.31 -13.85
C ILE A 116 5.50 -10.16 -13.41
N SER A 117 6.71 -10.04 -13.97
CA SER A 117 7.64 -8.95 -13.67
C SER A 117 7.02 -7.59 -13.97
N ASN A 118 6.37 -7.45 -15.13
CA ASN A 118 5.72 -6.20 -15.51
C ASN A 118 4.58 -5.79 -14.55
N LEU A 119 3.81 -6.78 -14.08
CA LEU A 119 2.76 -6.56 -13.09
C LEU A 119 3.35 -6.17 -11.72
N GLY A 120 4.41 -6.84 -11.29
CA GLY A 120 5.15 -6.52 -10.08
C GLY A 120 5.72 -5.10 -10.11
N ASP A 121 6.43 -4.73 -11.18
CA ASP A 121 7.01 -3.40 -11.34
C ASP A 121 5.95 -2.29 -11.32
N ALA A 122 4.78 -2.54 -11.93
CA ALA A 122 3.66 -1.60 -11.90
C ALA A 122 3.09 -1.44 -10.48
N LEU A 123 2.97 -2.54 -9.74
CA LEU A 123 2.50 -2.52 -8.36
C LEU A 123 3.49 -1.84 -7.42
N THR A 124 4.79 -2.14 -7.54
CA THR A 124 5.85 -1.49 -6.76
C THR A 124 5.84 0.02 -6.97
N LYS A 125 5.67 0.51 -8.21
CA LYS A 125 5.50 1.96 -8.50
C LYS A 125 4.26 2.58 -7.84
N ALA A 126 3.15 1.83 -7.77
CA ALA A 126 1.94 2.31 -7.10
C ALA A 126 2.14 2.42 -5.59
N ILE A 127 2.83 1.45 -4.97
CA ILE A 127 3.20 1.47 -3.56
C ILE A 127 4.17 2.62 -3.27
N ASP A 128 5.20 2.82 -4.09
CA ASP A 128 6.16 3.93 -3.98
C ASP A 128 5.44 5.29 -4.03
N THR A 129 4.45 5.42 -4.92
CA THR A 129 3.62 6.63 -5.00
C THR A 129 2.88 6.87 -3.68
N ALA A 130 2.28 5.83 -3.09
CA ALA A 130 1.61 5.93 -1.80
C ALA A 130 2.59 6.29 -0.67
N ILE A 131 3.77 5.66 -0.61
CA ILE A 131 4.83 5.95 0.36
C ILE A 131 5.22 7.43 0.28
N ASN A 132 5.61 7.90 -0.91
CA ASN A 132 6.06 9.28 -1.14
C ASN A 132 4.99 10.30 -0.73
N LYS A 133 3.71 10.02 -1.02
CA LYS A 133 2.61 10.88 -0.60
C LYS A 133 2.47 10.97 0.92
N HIS A 134 2.66 9.88 1.65
CA HIS A 134 2.55 9.86 3.11
C HIS A 134 3.81 10.40 3.81
N GLU A 135 4.99 10.25 3.22
CA GLU A 135 6.20 10.93 3.68
C GLU A 135 6.06 12.46 3.53
N GLY A 136 5.52 12.91 2.39
CA GLY A 136 5.27 14.33 2.11
C GLY A 136 4.23 14.99 3.03
N VAL A 137 3.37 14.22 3.71
CA VAL A 137 2.44 14.77 4.71
C VAL A 137 3.18 15.41 5.90
N GLN A 138 4.45 15.08 6.13
CA GLN A 138 5.25 15.75 7.16
C GLN A 138 5.62 17.20 6.82
N THR A 139 5.71 17.55 5.54
CA THR A 139 6.13 18.90 5.11
C THR A 139 4.96 19.86 4.94
N ASP A 140 3.72 19.36 4.89
CA ASP A 140 2.50 20.16 4.72
C ASP A 140 1.91 20.72 6.03
N GLY A 141 2.61 20.55 7.16
CA GLY A 141 2.46 21.47 8.30
C GLY A 141 2.86 22.91 7.93
N SER A 142 3.62 23.06 6.84
CA SER A 142 3.78 24.29 6.09
C SER A 142 2.76 24.30 4.94
N LEU A 143 1.47 24.37 5.28
CA LEU A 143 0.47 24.98 4.41
C LEU A 143 0.98 26.38 4.11
N THR A 144 1.73 26.45 3.03
CA THR A 144 2.18 27.71 2.53
C THR A 144 0.90 28.40 2.13
N ARG A 145 0.59 29.45 2.87
CA ARG A 145 -0.41 30.49 2.69
C ARG A 145 -0.22 31.21 1.33
N ARG A 146 0.06 30.47 0.26
CA ARG A 146 0.57 30.94 -1.02
C ARG A 146 -0.52 31.14 -2.07
N SER A 147 -1.79 30.89 -1.74
CA SER A 147 -2.87 30.91 -2.74
C SER A 147 -3.80 32.13 -2.66
N VAL A 148 -3.86 32.88 -1.55
CA VAL A 148 -4.77 34.04 -1.47
C VAL A 148 -4.01 35.32 -1.13
N GLU A 149 -3.19 35.35 -0.08
CA GLU A 149 -2.45 36.57 0.32
C GLU A 149 -1.44 37.02 -0.76
N ALA A 150 -0.76 36.09 -1.42
CA ALA A 150 0.17 36.41 -2.51
C ALA A 150 -0.54 36.94 -3.78
N ARG A 151 -1.80 36.56 -4.01
CA ARG A 151 -2.60 37.07 -5.14
C ARG A 151 -3.20 38.43 -4.82
N VAL A 152 -3.64 38.65 -3.58
CA VAL A 152 -4.17 39.95 -3.12
C VAL A 152 -3.07 41.00 -3.07
N ALA A 153 -1.86 40.66 -2.57
CA ALA A 153 -0.73 41.57 -2.57
C ALA A 153 -0.29 42.01 -3.97
N LYS A 154 -0.45 41.16 -4.98
CA LYS A 154 -0.13 41.48 -6.38
C LYS A 154 -1.20 42.35 -7.06
N ILE A 155 -2.43 42.34 -6.56
CA ILE A 155 -3.54 43.17 -7.04
C ILE A 155 -3.57 44.53 -6.32
N MET A 156 -3.10 44.62 -5.07
CA MET A 156 -3.06 45.89 -4.33
C MET A 156 -1.83 46.77 -4.63
N VAL A 157 -0.92 46.34 -5.51
CA VAL A 157 0.30 47.06 -5.89
C VAL A 157 0.37 47.34 -7.41
N ALA A 158 -0.75 47.13 -8.12
CA ALA A 158 -0.94 47.53 -9.52
C ALA A 158 -1.97 48.66 -9.58
#